data_AF-A0A151FA26-F1
#
_entry.id   AF-A0A151FA26-F1
#
_cell.length_a   1.000
_cell.length_b   1.000
_cell.length_c   1.000
_cell.angle_alpha   90.00
_cell.angle_beta   90.00
_cell.angle_gamma   90.00
#
_symmetry.space_group_name_H-M   'P 1'
#
loop_
_entity.id
_entity.type
_entity.pdbx_description
1 polymer ?
#
loop_
_entity_poly.entity_id
_entity_poly.type
_entity_poly.pdbx_seq_one_letter_code
_entity_poly.pdbx_strand_id
1 'polypeptide(L)'
;MKVNRLLYKVHRIISWVLVPFMIIVVVSGYAYIRKIRILNRGLAYDLHNTFDLPLLLLLVAHVVLGARYELMRFKIKGRAVDAVLLILGIVMGFVLIIVELQRPR
;
A
#
# COMPACT_ATOMS: atom_id res chain seq x y z
N MET A 1 26.24 -0.60 2.45
CA MET A 1 25.74 0.64 3.12
C MET A 1 24.82 1.51 2.26
N LYS A 2 25.03 1.64 0.93
CA LYS A 2 24.18 2.48 0.06
C LYS A 2 22.73 1.99 -0.06
N VAL A 3 22.52 0.68 -0.16
CA VAL A 3 21.19 0.05 -0.34
C VAL A 3 20.26 0.29 0.86
N ASN A 4 20.73 0.08 2.10
CA ASN A 4 19.90 0.32 3.29
C ASN A 4 19.44 1.78 3.42
N ARG A 5 20.30 2.75 3.05
CA ARG A 5 19.91 4.18 3.03
C ARG A 5 18.89 4.47 1.94
N LEU A 6 19.05 3.87 0.77
CA LEU A 6 18.08 4.00 -0.32
C LEU A 6 16.72 3.44 0.08
N LEU A 7 16.68 2.21 0.61
CA LEU A 7 15.46 1.57 1.11
C LEU A 7 14.76 2.43 2.17
N TYR A 8 15.53 3.11 3.03
CA TYR A 8 14.95 3.95 4.07
C TYR A 8 14.33 5.22 3.49
N LYS A 9 14.99 5.83 2.51
CA LYS A 9 14.44 6.98 1.77
C LYS A 9 13.16 6.58 1.03
N VAL A 10 13.16 5.45 0.34
CA VAL A 10 11.99 4.91 -0.36
C VAL A 10 10.85 4.66 0.62
N HIS A 11 11.11 3.97 1.74
CA HIS A 11 10.11 3.75 2.78
C HIS A 11 9.52 5.07 3.30
N ARG A 12 10.37 6.08 3.57
CA ARG A 12 9.91 7.39 4.02
C ARG A 12 9.03 8.10 2.98
N ILE A 13 9.38 8.03 1.70
CA ILE A 13 8.57 8.59 0.62
C ILE A 13 7.23 7.86 0.54
N ILE A 14 7.24 6.53 0.56
CA ILE A 14 6.04 5.69 0.55
C ILE A 14 5.10 6.11 1.69
N SER A 15 5.60 6.26 2.92
CA SER A 15 4.79 6.68 4.07
C SER A 15 4.10 8.03 3.85
N TRP A 16 4.80 9.00 3.25
CA TRP A 16 4.22 10.31 2.95
C TRP A 16 3.20 10.28 1.80
N VAL A 17 3.43 9.45 0.78
CA VAL A 17 2.50 9.28 -0.35
C VAL A 17 1.25 8.49 0.07
N LEU A 18 1.38 7.58 1.04
CA LEU A 18 0.27 6.77 1.53
C LEU A 18 -0.83 7.61 2.17
N VAL A 19 -0.46 8.68 2.88
CA VAL A 19 -1.41 9.57 3.57
C VAL A 19 -2.44 10.18 2.61
N PRO A 20 -2.07 10.91 1.54
CA PRO A 20 -3.05 11.46 0.61
C PRO A 20 -3.83 10.36 -0.14
N PHE A 21 -3.20 9.23 -0.48
CA PHE A 21 -3.92 8.11 -1.11
C PHE A 21 -5.01 7.55 -0.19
N MET A 22 -4.70 7.37 1.09
CA MET A 22 -5.64 6.89 2.08
C MET A 22 -6.80 7.87 2.27
N ILE A 23 -6.53 9.17 2.31
CA ILE A 23 -7.57 10.20 2.37
C ILE A 23 -8.49 10.10 1.14
N ILE A 24 -7.92 10.02 -0.07
CA ILE A 24 -8.70 9.93 -1.32
C ILE A 24 -9.61 8.69 -1.30
N VAL A 25 -9.06 7.51 -1.01
CA VAL A 25 -9.83 6.24 -1.03
C VAL A 25 -10.90 6.22 0.06
N VAL A 26 -10.60 6.71 1.27
CA VAL A 26 -11.58 6.77 2.37
C VAL A 26 -12.69 7.76 2.05
N VAL A 27 -12.36 8.99 1.64
CA VAL A 27 -13.35 10.03 1.34
C VAL A 27 -14.23 9.60 0.16
N SER A 28 -13.64 9.08 -0.91
CA SER A 28 -14.38 8.58 -2.08
C SER A 28 -15.28 7.39 -1.73
N GLY A 29 -14.82 6.44 -0.92
CA GLY A 29 -15.63 5.31 -0.46
C GLY A 29 -16.85 5.76 0.37
N TYR A 30 -16.64 6.70 1.30
CA TYR A 30 -17.75 7.28 2.07
C TYR A 30 -18.70 8.09 1.20
N ALA A 31 -18.19 8.88 0.25
CA ALA A 31 -19.01 9.65 -0.67
C ALA A 31 -19.87 8.76 -1.57
N TYR A 32 -19.34 7.62 -2.02
CA TYR A 32 -20.06 6.64 -2.84
C TYR A 32 -21.23 5.99 -2.08
N ILE A 33 -21.02 5.57 -0.84
CA ILE A 33 -22.03 4.88 -0.02
C ILE A 33 -23.07 5.85 0.54
N ARG A 34 -22.63 6.96 1.14
CA ARG A 34 -23.50 7.89 1.88
C ARG A 34 -24.01 9.08 1.05
N LYS A 35 -23.66 9.16 -0.24
CA LYS A 35 -24.00 10.28 -1.14
C LYS A 35 -23.62 11.64 -0.54
N ILE A 36 -22.39 11.76 -0.06
CA ILE A 36 -21.90 13.00 0.55
C ILE A 36 -21.81 14.07 -0.55
N ARG A 37 -22.36 15.26 -0.30
CA ARG A 37 -22.43 16.39 -1.26
C ARG A 37 -21.09 16.90 -1.80
N ILE A 38 -19.98 16.49 -1.17
CA ILE A 38 -18.62 16.90 -1.55
C ILE A 38 -18.21 16.31 -2.90
N LEU A 39 -18.74 15.12 -3.26
CA LEU A 39 -18.37 14.43 -4.49
C LEU A 39 -19.58 13.82 -5.18
N ASN A 40 -19.64 13.94 -6.51
CA ASN A 40 -20.61 13.18 -7.30
C ASN A 40 -20.32 11.67 -7.14
N ARG A 41 -21.36 10.86 -7.03
CA ARG A 41 -21.28 9.40 -6.87
C ARG A 41 -20.46 8.72 -7.98
N GLY A 42 -20.56 9.19 -9.22
CA GLY A 42 -19.75 8.66 -10.33
C GLY A 42 -18.25 8.92 -10.12
N LEU A 43 -17.89 10.17 -9.85
CA LEU A 43 -16.51 10.55 -9.53
C LEU A 43 -15.99 9.84 -8.26
N ALA A 44 -16.86 9.60 -7.28
CA ALA A 44 -16.51 8.86 -6.07
C ALA A 44 -16.17 7.41 -6.37
N TYR A 45 -16.95 6.77 -7.24
CA TYR A 45 -16.65 5.43 -7.72
C TYR A 45 -15.32 5.39 -8.48
N ASP A 46 -15.12 6.30 -9.43
CA ASP A 46 -13.92 6.33 -10.27
C ASP A 46 -12.65 6.58 -9.43
N LEU A 47 -12.68 7.54 -8.50
CA LEU A 47 -11.55 7.79 -7.60
C LEU A 47 -11.30 6.59 -6.69
N HIS A 48 -12.34 6.04 -6.07
CA HIS A 48 -12.17 4.91 -5.17
C HIS A 48 -11.56 3.72 -5.92
N ASN A 49 -12.12 3.36 -7.07
CA ASN A 49 -11.67 2.23 -7.87
C ASN A 49 -10.26 2.43 -8.46
N THR A 50 -9.94 3.66 -8.92
CA THR A 50 -8.63 3.95 -9.51
C THR A 50 -7.50 3.93 -8.49
N PHE A 51 -7.76 4.43 -7.28
CA PHE A 51 -6.73 4.56 -6.23
C PHE A 51 -6.63 3.35 -5.30
N ASP A 52 -7.59 2.41 -5.32
CA ASP A 52 -7.61 1.24 -4.43
C ASP A 52 -6.37 0.34 -4.63
N LEU A 53 -6.13 -0.16 -5.85
CA LEU A 53 -4.96 -1.00 -6.13
C LEU A 53 -3.63 -0.28 -5.85
N PRO A 54 -3.39 0.95 -6.36
CA PRO A 54 -2.19 1.71 -6.00
C PRO A 54 -1.99 1.90 -4.49
N LEU A 55 -3.05 2.21 -3.74
CA LEU A 55 -2.98 2.34 -2.29
C LEU A 55 -2.58 1.02 -1.63
N LEU A 56 -3.22 -0.10 -2.01
CA LEU A 56 -2.95 -1.41 -1.43
C LEU A 56 -1.52 -1.89 -1.75
N LEU A 57 -1.02 -1.64 -2.95
CA LEU A 57 0.38 -1.95 -3.31
C LEU A 57 1.37 -1.12 -2.50
N LEU A 58 1.12 0.19 -2.34
CA LEU A 58 1.93 1.05 -1.49
C LEU A 58 1.88 0.60 -0.02
N LEU A 59 0.72 0.15 0.46
CA LEU A 59 0.54 -0.37 1.81
C LEU A 59 1.36 -1.65 2.03
N VAL A 60 1.33 -2.60 1.09
CA VAL A 60 2.16 -3.81 1.17
C VAL A 60 3.65 -3.44 1.22
N ALA A 61 4.10 -2.56 0.33
CA ALA A 61 5.50 -2.11 0.32
C ALA A 61 5.89 -1.42 1.65
N HIS A 62 5.00 -0.57 2.18
CA HIS A 62 5.18 0.10 3.47
C HIS A 62 5.32 -0.90 4.62
N VAL A 63 4.41 -1.87 4.71
CA VAL A 63 4.40 -2.87 5.78
C VAL A 63 5.63 -3.78 5.71
N VAL A 64 6.01 -4.27 4.52
CA VAL A 64 7.18 -5.14 4.35
C VAL A 64 8.48 -4.41 4.73
N LEU A 65 8.66 -3.18 4.27
CA LEU A 65 9.82 -2.37 4.61
C LEU A 65 9.83 -2.00 6.10
N GLY A 66 8.68 -1.59 6.65
CA GLY A 66 8.51 -1.29 8.07
C GLY A 66 8.85 -2.49 8.96
N ALA A 67 8.31 -3.67 8.64
CA ALA A 67 8.62 -4.93 9.33
C ALA A 67 10.11 -5.24 9.30
N ARG A 68 10.79 -5.03 8.17
CA ARG A 68 12.24 -5.18 8.09
C ARG A 68 12.97 -4.25 9.06
N TYR A 69 12.57 -2.98 9.13
CA TYR A 69 13.19 -2.01 10.04
C TYR A 69 12.97 -2.36 11.52
N GLU A 70 11.77 -2.81 11.88
CA GLU A 70 11.48 -3.27 13.24
C GLU A 70 12.26 -4.54 13.59
N LEU A 71 12.31 -5.53 12.71
CA LEU A 71 13.11 -6.76 12.93
C LEU A 71 14.59 -6.44 13.12
N MET A 72 15.15 -5.50 12.35
CA MET A 72 16.51 -5.02 12.55
C MET A 72 16.72 -4.36 13.93
N ARG A 73 15.71 -3.67 14.47
CA ARG A 73 15.74 -3.07 15.81
C ARG A 73 15.78 -4.14 16.90
N PHE A 74 15.07 -5.25 16.71
CA PHE A 74 15.11 -6.43 17.58
C PHE A 74 16.32 -7.35 17.35
N LYS A 75 17.31 -6.91 16.55
CA LYS A 75 18.51 -7.68 16.18
C LYS A 75 18.22 -8.99 15.43
N ILE A 76 17.00 -9.16 14.90
CA ILE A 76 16.63 -10.28 14.03
C ILE A 76 17.06 -9.93 12.60
N LYS A 77 18.14 -10.55 12.14
CA LYS A 77 18.76 -10.29 10.83
C LYS A 77 19.17 -11.60 10.18
N GLY A 78 19.13 -11.66 8.86
CA GLY A 78 19.64 -12.80 8.11
C GLY A 78 19.01 -12.91 6.74
N ARG A 79 19.67 -13.65 5.85
CA ARG A 79 19.19 -13.89 4.48
C ARG A 79 17.82 -14.57 4.46
N ALA A 80 17.55 -15.45 5.42
CA ALA A 80 16.25 -16.10 5.56
C ALA A 80 15.13 -15.09 5.87
N VAL A 81 15.37 -14.14 6.76
CA VAL A 81 14.40 -13.09 7.12
C VAL A 81 14.14 -12.18 5.92
N ASP A 82 15.18 -11.72 5.24
CA ASP A 82 15.04 -10.89 4.04
C ASP A 82 14.29 -11.67 2.93
N ALA A 83 14.56 -12.96 2.75
CA ALA A 83 13.87 -13.80 1.77
C ALA A 83 12.39 -13.99 2.12
N VAL A 84 12.05 -14.26 3.39
CA VAL A 84 10.66 -14.39 3.85
C VAL A 84 9.90 -13.09 3.62
N LEU A 85 10.47 -11.94 4.01
CA LEU A 85 9.82 -10.64 3.79
C LEU A 85 9.62 -10.32 2.31
N LEU A 86 10.58 -10.69 1.46
CA LEU A 86 10.47 -10.52 0.01
C LEU A 86 9.36 -11.41 -0.57
N ILE A 87 9.33 -12.69 -0.21
CA ILE A 87 8.31 -13.63 -0.66
C ILE A 87 6.92 -13.15 -0.22
N LEU A 88 6.77 -12.75 1.04
CA LEU A 88 5.50 -12.20 1.55
C LEU A 88 5.07 -10.98 0.76
N GLY A 89 5.97 -10.03 0.51
CA GLY A 89 5.66 -8.85 -0.30
C GLY A 89 5.22 -9.19 -1.72
N ILE A 90 5.90 -10.12 -2.39
CA ILE A 90 5.56 -10.57 -3.74
C ILE A 90 4.21 -11.28 -3.75
N VAL A 91 3.99 -12.23 -2.83
CA VAL A 91 2.73 -12.98 -2.74
C VAL A 91 1.57 -12.04 -2.48
N MET A 92 1.69 -11.14 -1.50
CA MET A 92 0.64 -10.17 -1.21
C MET A 92 0.35 -9.26 -2.42
N GLY A 93 1.39 -8.70 -3.05
CA GLY A 93 1.23 -7.86 -4.23
C GLY A 93 0.58 -8.60 -5.40
N PHE A 94 0.97 -9.84 -5.65
CA PHE A 94 0.40 -10.66 -6.72
C PHE A 94 -1.07 -11.02 -6.46
N VAL A 95 -1.41 -11.38 -5.22
CA VAL A 95 -2.80 -11.62 -4.81
C VAL A 95 -3.65 -10.38 -5.02
N LEU A 96 -3.17 -9.19 -4.64
CA LEU A 96 -3.90 -7.94 -4.86
C LEU A 96 -4.17 -7.68 -6.35
N ILE A 97 -3.20 -7.95 -7.22
CA ILE A 97 -3.37 -7.81 -8.67
C ILE A 97 -4.42 -8.79 -9.21
N ILE A 98 -4.38 -10.05 -8.78
CA ILE A 98 -5.39 -11.05 -9.19
C ILE A 98 -6.78 -10.62 -8.75
N VAL A 99 -6.93 -10.18 -7.49
CA VAL A 99 -8.21 -9.72 -6.95
C VAL A 99 -8.75 -8.54 -7.74
N GLU A 100 -7.89 -7.56 -8.07
CA GLU A 100 -8.29 -6.42 -8.88
C GLU A 100 -8.70 -6.82 -10.30
N LEU A 101 -8.00 -7.78 -10.92
CA LEU A 101 -8.37 -8.31 -12.24
C LEU A 101 -9.71 -9.07 -12.24
N GLN A 102 -10.12 -9.64 -11.11
CA GLN A 102 -11.39 -10.34 -10.96
C GLN A 102 -12.56 -9.42 -10.60
N ARG A 103 -12.29 -8.15 -10.27
CA ARG A 103 -13.32 -7.20 -9.85
C ARG A 103 -14.22 -6.83 -11.05
N PRO A 104 -15.54 -7.04 -10.96
CA PRO A 104 -16.45 -6.58 -12.00
C PRO A 104 -16.44 -5.04 -12.03
N ARG A 105 -16.25 -4.46 -13.21
CA ARG A 105 -16.21 -2.99 -13.42
C ARG A 105 -17.59 -2.38 -13.55
#